data_AF-A0A9N9LYR1-F1
#
_entry.id   AF-A0A9N9LYR1-F1
#
_cell.length_a   1.000
_cell.length_b   1.000
_cell.length_c   1.000
_cell.angle_alpha   90.00
_cell.angle_beta   90.00
_cell.angle_gamma   90.00
#
_symmetry.space_group_name_H-M   'P 1'
#
loop_
_entity.id
_entity.type
_entity.pdbx_description
1 polymer ?
#
loop_
_entity_poly.entity_id
_entity_poly.type
_entity_poly.pdbx_seq_one_letter_code
_entity_poly.pdbx_strand_id
1 'polypeptide(L)'
;MWFWFFEARNKPKKAPLTLWINGGPGSSSMFGLFRENGPCLFVGDSPVPTRNPYSWNEYSNMLYVDQPISVGFSYGTNDVSSSVKQPQQYGHCFKLSSPTSLVTREETLAYLLRVMVGTMVLSSILRLLQLTKRSYQEEEGKRRKDKTHRPRHKQWLYDGISAFINSPSFFVNNSYRPLMSESLAQSEIQAMKTRCAPEVKKCDTLVGKEAICNNAQAVCEGIDGNEFYPIYSKSNFALYDIRIPAPGAFRSETAYIDYLNDPAIKRKIGAKSNFVQDSDETYGLFYANGDAARSFIPTLSSLVSSGLPVLIWNGDADALCDWFTNYAVTTQISYPDAAKYKKTKVAPYKTNGVVKGEFKSVGKLSWLRVFEAGHPIPYDQPELALQAFSQFMEKGKLWST
;
A
#
# COMPACT_ATOMS: atom_id res chain seq x y z
N MET A 1 8.83 16.12 -8.55
CA MET A 1 8.70 14.85 -7.82
C MET A 1 10.03 14.13 -7.87
N TRP A 2 10.47 13.58 -6.76
CA TRP A 2 11.69 12.81 -6.62
C TRP A 2 11.43 11.32 -6.88
N PHE A 3 12.39 10.67 -7.51
CA PHE A 3 12.39 9.22 -7.66
C PHE A 3 13.81 8.68 -7.57
N TRP A 4 13.93 7.42 -7.22
CA TRP A 4 15.19 6.68 -7.30
C TRP A 4 14.96 5.36 -8.04
N PHE A 5 15.69 5.18 -9.13
CA PHE A 5 15.62 4.00 -9.99
C PHE A 5 16.80 3.07 -9.75
N PHE A 6 16.53 1.77 -9.69
CA PHE A 6 17.53 0.71 -9.61
C PHE A 6 17.22 -0.37 -10.65
N GLU A 7 18.16 -0.62 -11.55
CA GLU A 7 18.05 -1.72 -12.50
C GLU A 7 17.99 -3.08 -11.79
N ALA A 8 17.34 -4.04 -12.44
CA ALA A 8 17.37 -5.41 -11.98
C ALA A 8 18.80 -5.96 -12.03
N ARG A 9 19.24 -6.64 -10.98
CA ARG A 9 20.53 -7.35 -10.91
C ARG A 9 20.61 -8.45 -11.97
N ASN A 10 19.48 -9.07 -12.29
CA ASN A 10 19.39 -10.16 -13.26
C ASN A 10 18.61 -9.73 -14.51
N LYS A 11 19.32 -9.62 -15.64
CA LYS A 11 18.75 -9.33 -16.98
C LYS A 11 17.85 -8.06 -17.00
N PRO A 12 18.36 -6.87 -16.64
CA PRO A 12 17.55 -5.64 -16.49
C PRO A 12 16.73 -5.28 -17.73
N LYS A 13 17.25 -5.50 -18.93
CA LYS A 13 16.53 -5.25 -20.20
C LYS A 13 15.30 -6.15 -20.42
N LYS A 14 15.21 -7.28 -19.72
CA LYS A 14 14.08 -8.23 -19.81
C LYS A 14 13.25 -8.27 -18.52
N ALA A 15 13.72 -7.61 -17.47
CA ALA A 15 13.05 -7.59 -16.18
C ALA A 15 11.84 -6.64 -16.23
N PRO A 16 10.75 -6.95 -15.50
CA PRO A 16 9.64 -6.03 -15.35
C PRO A 16 10.09 -4.71 -14.68
N LEU A 17 9.28 -3.67 -14.82
CA LEU A 17 9.38 -2.45 -14.02
C LEU A 17 8.35 -2.52 -12.88
N THR A 18 8.81 -2.28 -11.66
CA THR A 18 7.99 -2.22 -10.46
C THR A 18 8.09 -0.83 -9.85
N LEU A 19 6.95 -0.19 -9.69
CA LEU A 19 6.80 1.05 -8.94
C LEU A 19 6.55 0.70 -7.48
N TRP A 20 7.40 1.21 -6.59
CA TRP A 20 7.21 1.14 -5.15
C TRP A 20 6.83 2.50 -4.58
N ILE A 21 5.81 2.51 -3.74
CA ILE A 21 5.28 3.70 -3.08
C ILE A 21 5.05 3.34 -1.61
N ASN A 22 5.47 4.21 -0.68
CA ASN A 22 5.07 4.11 0.74
C ASN A 22 3.82 4.97 1.04
N GLY A 23 3.21 4.74 2.21
CA GLY A 23 1.90 5.28 2.60
C GLY A 23 1.97 6.59 3.40
N GLY A 24 1.45 6.55 4.63
CA GLY A 24 1.30 7.72 5.51
C GLY A 24 -0.19 8.05 5.75
N PRO A 25 -0.85 8.85 4.89
CA PRO A 25 -0.36 9.51 3.68
C PRO A 25 0.73 10.55 3.97
N GLY A 26 1.66 10.74 3.05
CA GLY A 26 2.76 11.69 3.22
C GLY A 26 4.11 11.08 3.59
N SER A 27 4.26 9.75 3.54
CA SER A 27 5.50 9.07 3.87
C SER A 27 6.36 8.81 2.63
N SER A 28 7.66 9.07 2.74
CA SER A 28 8.64 8.86 1.67
C SER A 28 8.83 7.39 1.33
N SER A 29 9.00 7.12 0.04
CA SER A 29 9.33 5.79 -0.48
C SER A 29 10.78 5.39 -0.26
N MET A 30 11.60 6.31 0.26
CA MET A 30 12.96 6.00 0.70
C MET A 30 12.96 5.10 1.93
N PHE A 31 11.88 5.08 2.71
CA PHE A 31 11.69 4.07 3.76
C PHE A 31 11.73 2.66 3.17
N GLY A 32 10.90 2.36 2.17
CA GLY A 32 10.91 1.05 1.52
C GLY A 32 12.22 0.73 0.81
N LEU A 33 12.90 1.75 0.26
CA LEU A 33 14.22 1.60 -0.34
C LEU A 33 15.27 1.18 0.69
N PHE A 34 15.33 1.82 1.86
CA PHE A 34 16.43 1.64 2.82
C PHE A 34 16.11 0.73 4.00
N ARG A 35 14.84 0.34 4.18
CA ARG A 35 14.40 -0.50 5.29
C ARG A 35 13.63 -1.75 4.85
N GLU A 36 13.03 -1.78 3.67
CA GLU A 36 12.19 -2.92 3.26
C GLU A 36 12.87 -3.75 2.17
N ASN A 37 12.79 -3.31 0.91
CA ASN A 37 13.03 -4.17 -0.24
C ASN A 37 14.06 -3.62 -1.24
N GLY A 38 14.68 -2.48 -0.93
CA GLY A 38 15.71 -1.91 -1.79
C GLY A 38 17.04 -2.66 -1.75
N PRO A 39 17.99 -2.25 -2.61
CA PRO A 39 19.22 -2.98 -2.85
C PRO A 39 20.20 -2.93 -1.66
N CYS A 40 20.10 -1.91 -0.82
CA CYS A 40 20.90 -1.75 0.37
C CYS A 40 20.02 -1.28 1.54
N LEU A 41 20.28 -1.80 2.74
CA LEU A 41 19.51 -1.47 3.95
C LEU A 41 20.40 -0.82 5.00
N PHE A 42 19.84 0.13 5.74
CA PHE A 42 20.38 0.58 7.01
C PHE A 42 19.84 -0.35 8.10
N VAL A 43 20.74 -0.96 8.87
CA VAL A 43 20.41 -1.95 9.92
C VAL A 43 20.85 -1.38 11.26
N GLY A 44 19.92 -1.27 12.21
CA GLY A 44 20.18 -0.60 13.49
C GLY A 44 20.62 0.86 13.28
N ASP A 45 21.58 1.30 14.08
CA ASP A 45 22.13 2.66 14.02
C ASP A 45 23.36 2.78 13.12
N SER A 46 23.62 1.80 12.25
CA SER A 46 24.73 1.86 11.31
C SER A 46 24.59 3.07 10.38
N PRO A 47 25.57 3.97 10.28
CA PRO A 47 25.53 5.10 9.36
C PRO A 47 25.83 4.70 7.91
N VAL A 48 26.14 3.43 7.66
CA VAL A 48 26.47 2.89 6.34
C VAL A 48 25.47 1.79 5.96
N PRO A 49 24.92 1.83 4.73
CA PRO A 49 24.02 0.78 4.28
C PRO A 49 24.78 -0.49 3.89
N THR A 50 24.16 -1.64 4.11
CA THR A 50 24.69 -2.96 3.74
C THR A 50 23.87 -3.55 2.60
N ARG A 51 24.47 -4.44 1.81
CA ARG A 51 23.79 -5.08 0.67
C ARG A 51 22.62 -5.92 1.16
N ASN A 52 21.43 -5.69 0.59
CA ASN A 52 20.26 -6.54 0.81
C ASN A 52 20.32 -7.77 -0.11
N PRO A 53 20.48 -9.00 0.42
CA PRO A 53 20.41 -10.22 -0.39
C PRO A 53 18.98 -10.53 -0.86
N TYR A 54 17.95 -9.99 -0.21
CA TYR A 54 16.54 -10.20 -0.52
C TYR A 54 15.89 -9.02 -1.27
N SER A 55 16.70 -8.18 -1.92
CA SER A 55 16.18 -7.02 -2.64
C SER A 55 15.25 -7.44 -3.77
N TRP A 56 14.18 -6.69 -3.96
CA TRP A 56 13.27 -6.90 -5.09
C TRP A 56 13.92 -6.57 -6.43
N ASN A 57 15.01 -5.80 -6.43
CA ASN A 57 15.79 -5.60 -7.64
C ASN A 57 16.59 -6.84 -8.06
N GLU A 58 16.50 -7.98 -7.36
CA GLU A 58 16.92 -9.28 -7.91
C GLU A 58 16.05 -9.70 -9.11
N TYR A 59 14.78 -9.28 -9.18
CA TYR A 59 13.82 -9.72 -10.20
C TYR A 59 13.24 -8.59 -11.06
N SER A 60 13.25 -7.35 -10.59
CA SER A 60 12.58 -6.23 -11.26
C SER A 60 13.47 -5.00 -11.31
N ASN A 61 13.32 -4.19 -12.35
CA ASN A 61 13.74 -2.80 -12.30
C ASN A 61 12.83 -2.10 -11.28
N MET A 62 13.40 -1.48 -10.25
CA MET A 62 12.66 -0.89 -9.14
C MET A 62 12.67 0.63 -9.25
N LEU A 63 11.50 1.24 -9.15
CA LEU A 63 11.32 2.69 -9.13
C LEU A 63 10.65 3.09 -7.81
N TYR A 64 11.39 3.76 -6.94
CA TYR A 64 10.89 4.30 -5.67
C TYR A 64 10.51 5.76 -5.87
N VAL A 65 9.31 6.18 -5.51
CA VAL A 65 8.81 7.53 -5.81
C VAL A 65 8.33 8.23 -4.55
N ASP A 66 8.89 9.40 -4.25
CA ASP A 66 8.41 10.24 -3.15
C ASP A 66 7.21 11.05 -3.59
N GLN A 67 6.13 10.94 -2.85
CA GLN A 67 4.82 11.40 -3.27
C GLN A 67 3.91 11.61 -2.06
N PRO A 68 2.98 12.59 -2.10
CA PRO A 68 2.87 13.69 -3.07
C PRO A 68 4.00 14.73 -2.94
N ILE A 69 3.85 15.92 -3.53
CA ILE A 69 4.77 17.04 -3.28
C ILE A 69 4.73 17.37 -1.77
N SER A 70 5.87 17.78 -1.20
CA SER A 70 6.20 17.91 0.23
C SER A 70 6.72 16.65 0.92
N VAL A 71 6.73 15.49 0.24
CA VAL A 71 7.23 14.22 0.79
C VAL A 71 8.64 13.93 0.29
N GLY A 72 9.50 13.40 1.18
CA GLY A 72 10.87 13.01 0.86
C GLY A 72 11.66 14.17 0.27
N PHE A 73 12.15 14.01 -0.97
CA PHE A 73 12.77 15.11 -1.73
C PHE A 73 11.82 15.76 -2.77
N SER A 74 10.54 15.40 -2.80
CA SER A 74 9.56 16.00 -3.70
C SER A 74 9.17 17.40 -3.23
N TYR A 75 9.51 18.43 -4.02
CA TYR A 75 9.14 19.83 -3.76
C TYR A 75 8.37 20.43 -4.94
N GLY A 76 7.66 21.54 -4.69
CA GLY A 76 6.84 22.25 -5.67
C GLY A 76 5.53 22.76 -5.07
N THR A 77 4.56 23.09 -5.92
CA THR A 77 3.20 23.42 -5.48
C THR A 77 2.45 22.13 -5.11
N ASN A 78 1.98 22.04 -3.87
CA ASN A 78 1.17 20.91 -3.41
C ASN A 78 -0.32 21.20 -3.65
N ASP A 79 -0.90 20.63 -4.71
CA ASP A 79 -2.33 20.67 -5.00
C ASP A 79 -3.06 19.36 -4.61
N VAL A 80 -2.31 18.40 -4.06
CA VAL A 80 -2.83 17.10 -3.66
C VAL A 80 -3.29 17.15 -2.21
N SER A 81 -4.59 17.36 -2.04
CA SER A 81 -5.22 17.44 -0.72
C SER A 81 -5.95 16.18 -0.30
N SER A 82 -6.06 15.22 -1.19
CA SER A 82 -6.70 13.94 -0.90
C SER A 82 -6.05 12.92 -1.79
N SER A 83 -6.16 11.66 -1.40
CA SER A 83 -5.58 10.62 -2.22
C SER A 83 -6.18 10.74 -3.63
N VAL A 84 -7.45 11.14 -3.78
CA VAL A 84 -8.19 11.26 -5.06
C VAL A 84 -7.51 12.16 -6.09
N LYS A 85 -6.86 13.23 -5.61
CA LYS A 85 -6.15 14.21 -6.44
C LYS A 85 -4.72 13.77 -6.76
N GLN A 86 -4.12 12.90 -5.95
CA GLN A 86 -2.76 12.37 -6.10
C GLN A 86 -2.40 11.84 -7.51
N PRO A 87 -3.29 11.12 -8.23
CA PRO A 87 -3.11 10.66 -9.62
C PRO A 87 -2.84 11.76 -10.63
N GLN A 88 -3.37 12.95 -10.41
CA GLN A 88 -3.14 14.08 -11.30
C GLN A 88 -1.66 14.46 -11.26
N GLN A 89 -1.07 14.47 -10.07
CA GLN A 89 0.36 14.75 -9.87
C GLN A 89 1.27 13.70 -10.52
N TYR A 90 0.90 12.41 -10.46
CA TYR A 90 1.63 11.35 -11.16
C TYR A 90 1.54 11.47 -12.68
N GLY A 91 0.34 11.76 -13.22
CA GLY A 91 0.13 11.88 -14.66
C GLY A 91 0.99 12.98 -15.30
N HIS A 92 1.26 14.07 -14.58
CA HIS A 92 2.22 15.09 -15.02
C HIS A 92 3.67 14.60 -14.96
N CYS A 93 4.05 13.87 -13.90
CA CYS A 93 5.42 13.35 -13.77
C CYS A 93 5.76 12.25 -14.78
N PHE A 94 4.88 11.28 -15.03
CA PHE A 94 5.15 10.21 -16.01
C PHE A 94 5.11 10.71 -17.46
N LYS A 95 4.37 11.79 -17.76
CA LYS A 95 4.44 12.46 -19.08
C LYS A 95 5.74 13.26 -19.26
N LEU A 96 6.28 13.85 -18.19
CA LEU A 96 7.52 14.63 -18.23
C LEU A 96 8.79 13.76 -18.16
N SER A 97 8.68 12.57 -17.55
CA SER A 97 9.74 11.56 -17.43
C SER A 97 9.65 10.46 -18.50
N SER A 98 9.07 10.76 -19.66
CA SER A 98 9.37 10.00 -20.87
C SER A 98 10.54 10.64 -21.64
N PRO A 99 11.79 10.60 -21.15
CA PRO A 99 12.87 10.64 -22.09
C PRO A 99 12.90 9.26 -22.74
N THR A 100 12.93 9.26 -24.07
CA THR A 100 13.35 8.18 -24.96
C THR A 100 14.72 7.56 -24.62
N SER A 101 15.29 7.81 -23.43
CA SER A 101 16.62 7.40 -22.98
C SER A 101 16.66 6.49 -21.75
N LEU A 102 15.57 6.32 -20.98
CA LEU A 102 15.57 5.43 -19.80
C LEU A 102 14.98 4.04 -20.07
N VAL A 103 14.08 3.92 -21.04
CA VAL A 103 13.58 2.65 -21.60
C VAL A 103 13.32 2.92 -23.08
N THR A 104 13.91 2.13 -23.98
CA THR A 104 13.72 2.40 -25.41
C THR A 104 12.25 2.18 -25.79
N ARG A 105 11.75 3.01 -26.72
CA ARG A 105 10.33 3.10 -27.13
C ARG A 105 9.74 1.76 -27.63
N GLU A 106 10.59 0.78 -27.96
CA GLU A 106 10.20 -0.56 -28.41
C GLU A 106 10.10 -1.60 -27.28
N GLU A 107 10.76 -1.37 -26.12
CA GLU A 107 10.73 -2.28 -24.95
C GLU A 107 9.52 -2.03 -24.03
N THR A 108 8.84 -0.90 -24.20
CA THR A 108 7.65 -0.43 -23.45
C THR A 108 6.39 -1.31 -23.65
N LEU A 109 6.36 -2.18 -24.66
CA LEU A 109 5.12 -2.78 -25.18
C LEU A 109 4.62 -4.05 -24.47
N ALA A 110 5.25 -4.50 -23.38
CA ALA A 110 4.77 -5.64 -22.60
C ALA A 110 4.87 -5.40 -21.07
N TYR A 111 4.41 -4.26 -20.57
CA TYR A 111 4.20 -4.12 -19.13
C TYR A 111 3.04 -5.01 -18.67
N LEU A 112 3.36 -6.18 -18.11
CA LEU A 112 2.42 -6.95 -17.30
C LEU A 112 2.16 -6.16 -16.03
N LEU A 113 1.15 -5.30 -16.09
CA LEU A 113 0.73 -4.48 -14.96
C LEU A 113 0.16 -5.40 -13.88
N ARG A 114 0.80 -5.39 -12.71
CA ARG A 114 0.41 -6.19 -11.55
C ARG A 114 0.42 -5.30 -10.32
N VAL A 115 -0.53 -5.56 -9.42
CA VAL A 115 -0.73 -4.73 -8.25
C VAL A 115 -0.46 -5.56 -7.02
N MET A 116 0.58 -5.23 -6.29
CA MET A 116 0.73 -5.68 -4.92
C MET A 116 0.34 -4.53 -4.01
N VAL A 117 -0.47 -4.83 -3.01
CA VAL A 117 -0.95 -3.82 -2.10
C VAL A 117 -0.59 -4.22 -0.68
N GLY A 118 0.33 -3.47 -0.10
CA GLY A 118 0.58 -3.45 1.34
C GLY A 118 -0.43 -2.57 2.08
N THR A 119 -0.37 -2.64 3.40
CA THR A 119 -1.24 -2.06 4.43
C THR A 119 -1.65 -0.59 4.23
N MET A 120 -0.78 0.31 3.70
CA MET A 120 -1.07 1.76 3.65
C MET A 120 -1.05 2.41 2.25
N VAL A 121 -0.85 1.65 1.17
CA VAL A 121 -0.53 2.24 -0.16
C VAL A 121 -1.63 1.98 -1.18
N LEU A 122 -2.83 1.63 -0.72
CA LEU A 122 -3.93 1.46 -1.66
C LEU A 122 -4.37 2.79 -2.23
N SER A 123 -4.14 3.88 -1.46
CA SER A 123 -3.88 5.32 -1.79
C SER A 123 -2.86 5.43 -2.96
N SER A 124 -2.53 6.54 -3.65
CA SER A 124 -1.56 6.56 -4.81
C SER A 124 -1.54 5.65 -6.10
N ILE A 125 -1.74 4.32 -6.07
CA ILE A 125 -1.53 3.35 -7.18
C ILE A 125 -2.71 3.09 -8.17
N LEU A 126 -3.89 2.56 -7.79
CA LEU A 126 -4.95 2.07 -8.72
C LEU A 126 -5.50 3.05 -9.81
N ARG A 127 -5.36 4.38 -9.69
CA ARG A 127 -5.77 5.39 -10.67
C ARG A 127 -4.60 5.73 -11.57
N LEU A 128 -3.35 5.62 -11.09
CA LEU A 128 -2.21 5.45 -11.98
C LEU A 128 -2.46 4.23 -12.88
N LEU A 129 -2.87 3.09 -12.32
CA LEU A 129 -3.14 1.88 -13.09
C LEU A 129 -4.34 2.02 -14.05
N GLN A 130 -5.41 2.73 -13.67
CA GLN A 130 -6.49 3.07 -14.60
C GLN A 130 -6.02 4.01 -15.72
N LEU A 131 -5.14 4.97 -15.42
CA LEU A 131 -4.57 5.90 -16.41
C LEU A 131 -3.56 5.19 -17.33
N THR A 132 -2.72 4.28 -16.81
CA THR A 132 -1.79 3.45 -17.58
C THR A 132 -2.53 2.41 -18.42
N LYS A 133 -3.63 1.83 -17.90
CA LYS A 133 -4.52 0.99 -18.70
C LYS A 133 -5.18 1.80 -19.81
N ARG A 134 -5.60 3.03 -19.52
CA ARG A 134 -6.19 3.93 -20.51
C ARG A 134 -5.18 4.32 -21.60
N SER A 135 -3.93 4.64 -21.25
CA SER A 135 -2.89 4.91 -22.25
C SER A 135 -2.57 3.66 -23.08
N TYR A 136 -2.49 2.48 -22.46
CA TYR A 136 -2.31 1.20 -23.16
C TYR A 136 -3.46 0.91 -24.13
N GLN A 137 -4.71 1.05 -23.68
CA GLN A 137 -5.91 0.82 -24.49
C GLN A 137 -6.13 1.93 -25.55
N GLU A 138 -5.71 3.17 -25.30
CA GLU A 138 -5.71 4.26 -26.28
C GLU A 138 -4.60 4.07 -27.34
N GLU A 139 -3.46 3.46 -27.00
CA GLU A 139 -2.40 3.08 -27.95
C GLU A 139 -2.78 1.85 -28.79
N GLU A 140 -3.42 0.83 -28.21
CA GLU A 140 -4.02 -0.27 -28.99
C GLU A 140 -5.24 0.19 -29.80
N GLY A 141 -6.05 1.10 -29.26
CA GLY A 141 -7.23 1.68 -29.91
C GLY A 141 -6.86 2.57 -31.09
N LYS A 142 -5.67 3.18 -31.13
CA LYS A 142 -5.14 3.84 -32.33
C LYS A 142 -4.89 2.87 -33.49
N ARG A 143 -4.85 1.55 -33.25
CA ARG A 143 -4.83 0.50 -34.29
C ARG A 143 -6.22 0.00 -34.72
N ARG A 144 -7.31 0.35 -34.01
CA ARG A 144 -8.67 -0.02 -34.39
C ARG A 144 -9.62 1.16 -34.23
N LYS A 145 -9.94 1.79 -35.36
CA LYS A 145 -10.97 2.82 -35.47
C LYS A 145 -12.29 2.37 -34.84
N ASP A 146 -12.87 3.32 -34.12
CA ASP A 146 -14.29 3.45 -33.78
C ASP A 146 -14.84 2.54 -32.66
N LYS A 147 -15.02 3.12 -31.47
CA LYS A 147 -16.33 3.52 -30.92
C LYS A 147 -16.20 4.10 -29.51
N THR A 148 -17.04 5.09 -29.25
CA THR A 148 -17.19 5.87 -28.03
C THR A 148 -17.38 5.02 -26.77
N HIS A 149 -16.59 5.26 -25.73
CA HIS A 149 -16.95 4.97 -24.32
C HIS A 149 -16.17 5.89 -23.36
N ARG A 150 -16.87 6.65 -22.52
CA ARG A 150 -16.28 7.47 -21.45
C ARG A 150 -16.38 6.71 -20.12
N PRO A 151 -15.27 6.41 -19.41
CA PRO A 151 -15.33 5.88 -18.05
C PRO A 151 -15.03 6.95 -16.98
N ARG A 152 -15.79 6.86 -15.88
CA ARG A 152 -15.72 7.70 -14.67
C ARG A 152 -14.71 7.11 -13.66
N HIS A 153 -13.96 7.99 -13.00
CA HIS A 153 -12.83 7.72 -12.07
C HIS A 153 -13.25 7.23 -10.69
N LYS A 154 -12.29 6.72 -9.85
CA LYS A 154 -12.00 7.15 -8.43
C LYS A 154 -11.28 6.08 -7.51
N GLN A 155 -10.67 6.45 -6.33
CA GLN A 155 -9.82 5.57 -5.45
C GLN A 155 -9.46 6.02 -3.96
N TRP A 156 -8.83 5.13 -3.06
CA TRP A 156 -7.97 5.16 -1.76
C TRP A 156 -8.31 4.73 -0.26
N LEU A 157 -7.79 3.58 0.29
CA LEU A 157 -7.91 2.93 1.65
C LEU A 157 -8.94 1.79 1.75
N TYR A 158 -8.50 0.54 1.48
CA TYR A 158 -9.30 -0.67 1.18
C TYR A 158 -10.83 -0.50 1.22
N ASP A 159 -11.35 -0.30 2.43
CA ASP A 159 -12.69 0.16 2.75
C ASP A 159 -12.72 0.71 4.18
N GLY A 160 -12.96 2.01 4.39
CA GLY A 160 -13.07 2.59 5.73
C GLY A 160 -14.05 1.82 6.62
N ILE A 161 -15.21 1.44 6.08
CA ILE A 161 -16.23 0.66 6.81
C ILE A 161 -15.67 -0.68 7.30
N SER A 162 -14.99 -1.44 6.44
CA SER A 162 -14.42 -2.73 6.80
C SER A 162 -13.34 -2.60 7.86
N ALA A 163 -12.51 -1.56 7.79
CA ALA A 163 -11.51 -1.29 8.83
C ALA A 163 -12.18 -1.05 10.18
N PHE A 164 -13.15 -0.14 10.23
CA PHE A 164 -13.85 0.19 11.48
C PHE A 164 -14.64 -1.00 12.06
N ILE A 165 -15.27 -1.83 11.23
CA ILE A 165 -16.12 -2.93 11.72
C ILE A 165 -15.32 -4.18 12.09
N ASN A 166 -14.23 -4.50 11.38
CA ASN A 166 -13.55 -5.78 11.58
C ASN A 166 -12.36 -5.69 12.53
N SER A 167 -11.74 -4.51 12.67
CA SER A 167 -10.53 -4.36 13.49
C SER A 167 -10.72 -4.81 14.94
N PRO A 168 -11.83 -4.50 15.65
CA PRO A 168 -12.02 -4.98 17.04
C PRO A 168 -11.90 -6.51 17.19
N SER A 169 -12.23 -7.28 16.16
CA SER A 169 -12.09 -8.74 16.19
C SER A 169 -10.63 -9.20 16.24
N PHE A 170 -9.71 -8.46 15.61
CA PHE A 170 -8.27 -8.73 15.72
C PHE A 170 -7.76 -8.48 17.14
N PHE A 171 -8.23 -7.41 17.79
CA PHE A 171 -7.79 -7.08 19.15
C PHE A 171 -8.25 -8.11 20.19
N VAL A 172 -9.28 -8.90 19.89
CA VAL A 172 -9.68 -10.04 20.72
C VAL A 172 -8.94 -11.33 20.31
N ASN A 173 -8.86 -11.62 19.01
CA ASN A 173 -8.54 -12.95 18.49
C ASN A 173 -7.22 -13.07 17.71
N ASN A 174 -6.30 -12.10 17.83
CA ASN A 174 -4.98 -12.24 17.23
C ASN A 174 -4.20 -13.42 17.84
N SER A 175 -3.18 -13.89 17.12
CA SER A 175 -2.41 -15.09 17.49
C SER A 175 -1.37 -14.86 18.59
N TYR A 176 -1.24 -13.64 19.13
CA TYR A 176 -0.17 -13.26 20.04
C TYR A 176 -0.67 -13.01 21.46
N ARG A 177 -1.60 -12.07 21.65
CA ARG A 177 -2.26 -11.81 22.93
C ARG A 177 -3.55 -11.03 22.75
N PRO A 178 -4.60 -11.28 23.55
CA PRO A 178 -5.77 -10.42 23.56
C PRO A 178 -5.38 -9.01 24.04
N LEU A 179 -5.83 -8.00 23.31
CA LEU A 179 -5.61 -6.57 23.56
C LEU A 179 -6.92 -5.85 23.92
N MET A 180 -8.05 -6.53 23.78
CA MET A 180 -9.40 -6.03 24.05
C MET A 180 -10.28 -7.17 24.60
N SER A 181 -11.24 -6.86 25.46
CA SER A 181 -12.25 -7.85 25.88
C SER A 181 -13.30 -8.05 24.78
N GLU A 182 -13.93 -9.23 24.77
CA GLU A 182 -15.00 -9.52 23.81
C GLU A 182 -16.20 -8.56 23.98
N SER A 183 -16.57 -8.21 25.21
CA SER A 183 -17.66 -7.26 25.49
C SER A 183 -17.40 -5.88 24.89
N LEU A 184 -16.16 -5.38 25.03
CA LEU A 184 -15.74 -4.09 24.47
C LEU A 184 -15.76 -4.15 22.93
N ALA A 185 -15.23 -5.23 22.36
CA ALA A 185 -15.26 -5.42 20.91
C ALA A 185 -16.68 -5.44 20.34
N GLN A 186 -17.62 -6.12 21.00
CA GLN A 186 -19.02 -6.15 20.54
C GLN A 186 -19.70 -4.78 20.65
N SER A 187 -19.45 -4.04 21.74
CA SER A 187 -19.93 -2.66 21.89
C SER A 187 -19.44 -1.77 20.74
N GLU A 188 -18.14 -1.87 20.43
CA GLU A 188 -17.52 -1.09 19.36
C GLU A 188 -18.05 -1.46 17.99
N ILE A 189 -18.11 -2.76 17.66
CA ILE A 189 -18.67 -3.26 16.41
C ILE A 189 -20.13 -2.78 16.25
N GLN A 190 -20.92 -2.77 17.33
CA GLN A 190 -22.30 -2.31 17.29
C GLN A 190 -22.38 -0.79 17.09
N ALA A 191 -21.53 -0.01 17.76
CA ALA A 191 -21.46 1.44 17.55
C ALA A 191 -21.04 1.77 16.11
N MET A 192 -20.03 1.09 15.58
CA MET A 192 -19.56 1.25 14.21
C MET A 192 -20.66 0.91 13.18
N LYS A 193 -21.41 -0.18 13.38
CA LYS A 193 -22.52 -0.56 12.50
C LYS A 193 -23.68 0.42 12.53
N THR A 194 -24.01 0.97 13.71
CA THR A 194 -25.22 1.79 13.90
C THR A 194 -24.99 3.28 13.67
N ARG A 195 -23.76 3.78 13.90
CA ARG A 195 -23.44 5.21 13.83
C ARG A 195 -22.46 5.54 12.71
N CYS A 196 -21.36 4.81 12.57
CA CYS A 196 -20.33 5.09 11.55
C CYS A 196 -20.77 4.63 10.14
N ALA A 197 -21.18 3.37 9.98
CA ALA A 197 -21.49 2.80 8.68
C ALA A 197 -22.57 3.57 7.88
N PRO A 198 -23.64 4.12 8.49
CA PRO A 198 -24.59 4.97 7.78
C PRO A 198 -23.98 6.27 7.25
N GLU A 199 -23.07 6.90 8.00
CA GLU A 199 -22.40 8.12 7.57
C GLU A 199 -21.40 7.84 6.46
N VAL A 200 -20.63 6.76 6.56
CA VAL A 200 -19.70 6.36 5.49
C VAL A 200 -20.45 6.02 4.20
N LYS A 201 -21.64 5.41 4.29
CA LYS A 201 -22.50 5.22 3.10
C LYS A 201 -22.90 6.53 2.41
N LYS A 202 -22.93 7.67 3.12
CA LYS A 202 -23.16 8.99 2.49
C LYS A 202 -21.91 9.50 1.76
N CYS A 203 -20.73 9.02 2.18
CA CYS A 203 -19.43 9.17 1.51
C CYS A 203 -19.23 8.12 0.38
N ASP A 204 -20.29 7.84 -0.38
CA ASP A 204 -20.31 6.85 -1.48
C ASP A 204 -19.53 7.25 -2.74
N THR A 205 -19.00 8.46 -2.76
CA THR A 205 -18.20 8.96 -3.88
C THR A 205 -16.77 9.17 -3.45
N LEU A 206 -15.85 8.95 -4.37
CA LEU A 206 -14.42 9.17 -4.15
C LEU A 206 -13.91 10.45 -4.85
N VAL A 207 -14.74 11.43 -5.21
CA VAL A 207 -14.38 12.84 -5.56
C VAL A 207 -15.60 13.65 -5.18
N GLY A 208 -15.42 14.81 -4.56
CA GLY A 208 -16.52 15.60 -4.06
C GLY A 208 -17.00 15.08 -2.72
N LYS A 209 -18.00 15.79 -2.16
CA LYS A 209 -18.62 15.48 -0.88
C LYS A 209 -17.61 15.49 0.29
N GLU A 210 -16.58 16.33 0.22
CA GLU A 210 -15.51 16.44 1.20
C GLU A 210 -16.07 16.66 2.61
N ALA A 211 -17.04 17.57 2.79
CA ALA A 211 -17.68 17.80 4.07
C ALA A 211 -18.44 16.57 4.61
N ILE A 212 -19.12 15.82 3.74
CA ILE A 212 -19.85 14.60 4.12
C ILE A 212 -18.86 13.50 4.54
N CYS A 213 -17.79 13.33 3.77
CA CYS A 213 -16.75 12.36 4.07
C CYS A 213 -15.96 12.72 5.33
N ASN A 214 -15.67 14.00 5.54
CA ASN A 214 -15.02 14.48 6.76
C ASN A 214 -15.93 14.28 7.99
N ASN A 215 -17.24 14.55 7.87
CA ASN A 215 -18.21 14.24 8.92
C ASN A 215 -18.27 12.73 9.20
N ALA A 216 -18.31 11.89 8.16
CA ALA A 216 -18.31 10.45 8.33
C ALA A 216 -17.04 9.97 9.05
N GLN A 217 -15.88 10.49 8.65
CA GLN A 217 -14.61 10.20 9.30
C GLN A 217 -14.65 10.60 10.79
N ALA A 218 -15.06 11.82 11.09
CA ALA A 218 -15.15 12.31 12.47
C ALA A 218 -16.13 11.48 13.34
N VAL A 219 -17.24 11.00 12.77
CA VAL A 219 -18.18 10.12 13.48
C VAL A 219 -17.54 8.76 13.78
N CYS A 220 -16.83 8.16 12.82
CA CYS A 220 -16.15 6.88 13.00
C CYS A 220 -15.00 7.00 14.00
N GLU A 221 -14.11 7.99 13.81
CA GLU A 221 -12.98 8.26 14.70
C GLU A 221 -13.43 8.69 16.09
N GLY A 222 -14.61 9.30 16.24
CA GLY A 222 -15.18 9.61 17.55
C GLY A 222 -15.67 8.36 18.30
N ILE A 223 -15.97 7.27 17.60
CA ILE A 223 -16.31 5.98 18.21
C ILE A 223 -14.99 5.30 18.64
N ASP A 224 -14.04 5.17 17.69
CA ASP A 224 -12.69 4.67 17.98
C ASP A 224 -12.03 5.47 19.11
N GLY A 225 -12.17 6.79 19.11
CA GLY A 225 -11.57 7.72 20.07
C GLY A 225 -11.99 7.50 21.51
N ASN A 226 -13.18 6.94 21.74
CA ASN A 226 -13.71 6.72 23.08
C ASN A 226 -13.31 5.36 23.66
N GLU A 227 -13.19 4.33 22.81
CA GLU A 227 -13.00 2.94 23.25
C GLU A 227 -11.67 2.32 22.77
N PHE A 228 -11.23 2.67 21.56
CA PHE A 228 -10.06 2.11 20.88
C PHE A 228 -8.80 2.97 21.04
N TYR A 229 -8.91 4.29 21.03
CA TYR A 229 -7.81 5.22 21.29
C TYR A 229 -7.20 5.07 22.68
N PRO A 230 -7.93 4.71 23.75
CA PRO A 230 -7.32 4.33 25.03
C PRO A 230 -6.41 3.09 24.92
N ILE A 231 -6.76 2.12 24.07
CA ILE A 231 -5.90 0.96 23.80
C ILE A 231 -4.61 1.42 23.11
N TYR A 232 -4.71 2.31 22.12
CA TYR A 232 -3.54 2.85 21.43
C TYR A 232 -2.67 3.75 22.31
N SER A 233 -3.26 4.71 23.03
CA SER A 233 -2.56 5.72 23.83
C SER A 233 -1.99 5.19 25.16
N LYS A 234 -2.51 4.06 25.67
CA LYS A 234 -2.01 3.38 26.87
C LYS A 234 -1.46 1.98 26.56
N SER A 235 -1.27 1.66 25.28
CA SER A 235 -0.70 0.39 24.86
C SER A 235 0.70 0.25 25.44
N ASN A 236 0.99 -0.92 26.00
CA ASN A 236 2.35 -1.35 26.26
C ASN A 236 2.97 -1.99 25.01
N PHE A 237 2.52 -1.64 23.80
CA PHE A 237 2.88 -2.30 22.55
C PHE A 237 2.88 -1.39 21.32
N ALA A 238 3.68 -1.71 20.31
CA ALA A 238 3.74 -0.94 19.08
C ALA A 238 2.60 -1.31 18.12
N LEU A 239 1.97 -0.32 17.47
CA LEU A 239 0.83 -0.58 16.57
C LEU A 239 1.24 -1.25 15.26
N TYR A 240 2.46 -0.98 14.82
CA TYR A 240 3.05 -1.60 13.64
C TYR A 240 3.47 -3.05 13.89
N ASP A 241 3.63 -3.46 15.15
CA ASP A 241 3.91 -4.84 15.54
C ASP A 241 3.57 -5.06 17.01
N ILE A 242 2.47 -5.77 17.29
CA ILE A 242 1.99 -5.98 18.65
C ILE A 242 2.92 -6.84 19.51
N ARG A 243 3.91 -7.52 18.92
CA ARG A 243 4.92 -8.29 19.68
C ARG A 243 5.93 -7.38 20.35
N ILE A 244 6.13 -6.17 19.81
CA ILE A 244 7.11 -5.20 20.30
C ILE A 244 6.49 -4.38 21.43
N PRO A 245 7.11 -4.31 22.64
CA PRO A 245 6.60 -3.46 23.72
C PRO A 245 6.73 -1.98 23.38
N ALA A 246 5.75 -1.14 23.70
CA ALA A 246 5.88 0.32 23.60
C ALA A 246 6.81 0.86 24.72
N PRO A 247 7.63 1.89 24.45
CA PRO A 247 7.70 2.70 23.22
C PRO A 247 8.54 2.08 22.08
N GLY A 248 8.84 0.77 22.15
CA GLY A 248 9.67 0.01 21.21
C GLY A 248 9.38 0.35 19.76
N ALA A 249 10.43 0.85 19.13
CA ALA A 249 10.34 1.76 18.03
C ALA A 249 10.66 1.04 16.72
N PHE A 250 9.61 0.55 16.06
CA PHE A 250 9.70 0.18 14.66
C PHE A 250 10.32 1.31 13.78
N ARG A 251 10.22 2.57 14.27
CA ARG A 251 10.75 3.78 13.61
C ARG A 251 12.00 4.42 14.28
N SER A 252 12.65 3.81 15.28
CA SER A 252 13.83 4.47 15.89
C SER A 252 15.06 4.48 15.01
N GLU A 253 15.16 3.55 14.07
CA GLU A 253 16.29 3.48 13.13
C GLU A 253 16.16 4.57 12.07
N THR A 254 16.72 5.74 12.37
CA THR A 254 16.70 6.94 11.52
C THR A 254 18.01 7.19 10.78
N ALA A 255 19.00 6.29 10.86
CA ALA A 255 20.32 6.49 10.25
C ALA A 255 20.26 6.81 8.74
N TYR A 256 19.29 6.24 8.00
CA TYR A 256 19.11 6.56 6.59
C TYR A 256 18.61 8.00 6.36
N ILE A 257 17.85 8.59 7.31
CA ILE A 257 17.39 9.98 7.25
C ILE A 257 18.58 10.93 7.34
N ASP A 258 19.51 10.65 8.27
CA ASP A 258 20.75 11.43 8.41
C ASP A 258 21.63 11.30 7.17
N TYR A 259 21.79 10.07 6.66
CA TYR A 259 22.49 9.82 5.40
C TYR A 259 21.88 10.60 4.21
N LEU A 260 20.56 10.63 4.10
CA LEU A 260 19.86 11.36 3.03
C LEU A 260 19.95 12.88 3.21
N ASN A 261 20.11 13.38 4.44
CA ASN A 261 20.28 14.80 4.71
C ASN A 261 21.73 15.29 4.67
N ASP A 262 22.71 14.40 4.63
CA ASP A 262 24.12 14.72 4.46
C ASP A 262 24.34 15.60 3.19
N PRO A 263 25.01 16.77 3.31
CA PRO A 263 25.20 17.67 2.17
C PRO A 263 25.97 17.06 0.99
N ALA A 264 26.94 16.17 1.24
CA ALA A 264 27.68 15.48 0.20
C ALA A 264 26.81 14.43 -0.49
N ILE A 265 25.98 13.70 0.26
CA ILE A 265 25.01 12.76 -0.33
C ILE A 265 23.99 13.51 -1.18
N LYS A 266 23.35 14.56 -0.65
CA LYS A 266 22.38 15.37 -1.42
C LYS A 266 22.96 15.90 -2.72
N ARG A 267 24.20 16.41 -2.71
CA ARG A 267 24.91 16.83 -3.93
C ARG A 267 25.13 15.69 -4.91
N LYS A 268 25.55 14.50 -4.43
CA LYS A 268 25.80 13.33 -5.28
C LYS A 268 24.53 12.82 -5.97
N ILE A 269 23.40 12.78 -5.24
CA ILE A 269 22.13 12.29 -5.79
C ILE A 269 21.38 13.38 -6.56
N GLY A 270 21.77 14.65 -6.43
CA GLY A 270 21.11 15.78 -7.08
C GLY A 270 19.84 16.25 -6.36
N ALA A 271 19.70 15.94 -5.07
CA ALA A 271 18.60 16.41 -4.24
C ALA A 271 18.67 17.93 -4.03
N LYS A 272 17.55 18.61 -4.25
CA LYS A 272 17.44 20.09 -4.18
C LYS A 272 16.71 20.59 -2.95
N SER A 273 16.13 19.68 -2.16
CA SER A 273 15.46 19.97 -0.89
C SER A 273 16.08 19.13 0.23
N ASN A 274 15.76 19.48 1.48
CA ASN A 274 15.99 18.56 2.59
C ASN A 274 15.04 17.37 2.49
N PHE A 275 15.46 16.25 3.05
CA PHE A 275 14.66 15.03 3.10
C PHE A 275 13.64 15.12 4.24
N VAL A 276 12.37 14.86 3.91
CA VAL A 276 11.25 14.81 4.86
C VAL A 276 10.64 13.41 4.82
N GLN A 277 10.87 12.60 5.87
CA GLN A 277 10.35 11.22 5.88
C GLN A 277 8.82 11.19 5.88
N ASP A 278 8.18 11.97 6.75
CA ASP A 278 6.73 12.05 6.89
C ASP A 278 6.31 13.53 6.80
N SER A 279 5.36 13.85 5.93
CA SER A 279 4.84 15.21 5.72
C SER A 279 3.54 15.43 6.50
N ASP A 280 3.63 16.14 7.62
CA ASP A 280 2.46 16.52 8.43
C ASP A 280 1.46 17.38 7.64
N GLU A 281 1.95 18.22 6.72
CA GLU A 281 1.12 19.02 5.83
C GLU A 281 0.26 18.13 4.94
N THR A 282 0.89 17.16 4.26
CA THR A 282 0.18 16.19 3.42
C THR A 282 -0.82 15.39 4.24
N TYR A 283 -0.40 14.89 5.40
CA TYR A 283 -1.26 14.12 6.28
C TYR A 283 -2.49 14.92 6.69
N GLY A 284 -2.30 16.15 7.17
CA GLY A 284 -3.37 17.06 7.59
C GLY A 284 -4.35 17.38 6.47
N LEU A 285 -3.87 17.57 5.24
CA LEU A 285 -4.75 17.81 4.08
C LEU A 285 -5.65 16.61 3.77
N PHE A 286 -5.10 15.39 3.79
CA PHE A 286 -5.86 14.17 3.50
C PHE A 286 -6.91 13.93 4.58
N TYR A 287 -6.52 14.11 5.84
CA TYR A 287 -7.40 14.03 6.99
C TYR A 287 -8.57 15.03 6.89
N ALA A 288 -8.28 16.30 6.59
CA ALA A 288 -9.29 17.35 6.46
C ALA A 288 -10.31 17.08 5.33
N ASN A 289 -9.96 16.27 4.33
CA ASN A 289 -10.84 15.94 3.21
C ASN A 289 -11.63 14.63 3.39
N GLY A 290 -11.57 14.03 4.59
CA GLY A 290 -12.35 12.84 4.94
C GLY A 290 -11.90 11.60 4.17
N ASP A 291 -10.62 11.52 3.82
CA ASP A 291 -10.11 10.47 2.93
C ASP A 291 -10.21 9.07 3.57
N ALA A 292 -10.04 8.97 4.91
CA ALA A 292 -10.10 7.70 5.63
C ALA A 292 -11.51 7.06 5.64
N ALA A 293 -12.56 7.87 5.50
CA ALA A 293 -13.93 7.37 5.42
C ALA A 293 -14.30 6.81 4.05
N ARG A 294 -13.50 7.00 3.00
CA ARG A 294 -13.90 6.58 1.64
C ARG A 294 -13.73 5.06 1.46
N SER A 295 -14.46 4.48 0.49
CA SER A 295 -14.43 3.02 0.20
C SER A 295 -13.86 2.68 -1.17
N PHE A 296 -13.00 1.64 -1.24
CA PHE A 296 -12.27 1.29 -2.47
C PHE A 296 -12.52 -0.10 -2.99
N ILE A 297 -13.44 -0.79 -2.36
CA ILE A 297 -14.04 -1.99 -2.90
C ILE A 297 -14.50 -1.76 -4.34
N PRO A 298 -15.20 -0.67 -4.73
CA PRO A 298 -15.60 -0.52 -6.13
C PRO A 298 -14.41 -0.41 -7.09
N THR A 299 -13.32 0.23 -6.65
CA THR A 299 -12.12 0.40 -7.48
C THR A 299 -11.35 -0.89 -7.62
N LEU A 300 -11.14 -1.60 -6.51
CA LEU A 300 -10.52 -2.93 -6.49
C LEU A 300 -11.33 -3.93 -7.32
N SER A 301 -12.66 -3.93 -7.16
CA SER A 301 -13.59 -4.73 -7.95
C SER A 301 -13.42 -4.46 -9.44
N SER A 302 -13.36 -3.18 -9.83
CA SER A 302 -13.14 -2.78 -11.22
C SER A 302 -11.81 -3.32 -11.75
N LEU A 303 -10.71 -3.18 -11.02
CA LEU A 303 -9.39 -3.64 -11.47
C LEU A 303 -9.31 -5.14 -11.65
N VAL A 304 -9.73 -5.91 -10.64
CA VAL A 304 -9.70 -7.37 -10.67
C VAL A 304 -10.60 -7.90 -11.78
N SER A 305 -11.80 -7.33 -11.92
CA SER A 305 -12.74 -7.64 -13.02
C SER A 305 -12.14 -7.34 -14.40
N SER A 306 -11.20 -6.40 -14.46
CA SER A 306 -10.56 -5.99 -15.70
C SER A 306 -9.42 -6.90 -16.16
N GLY A 307 -9.16 -7.98 -15.42
CA GLY A 307 -8.14 -8.99 -15.72
C GLY A 307 -6.78 -8.71 -15.08
N LEU A 308 -6.63 -7.62 -14.33
CA LEU A 308 -5.39 -7.26 -13.66
C LEU A 308 -5.17 -8.14 -12.43
N PRO A 309 -4.02 -8.84 -12.32
CA PRO A 309 -3.63 -9.52 -11.10
C PRO A 309 -3.49 -8.53 -9.94
N VAL A 310 -4.13 -8.86 -8.81
CA VAL A 310 -4.05 -8.12 -7.55
C VAL A 310 -3.64 -9.09 -6.44
N LEU A 311 -2.58 -8.74 -5.72
CA LEU A 311 -2.19 -9.35 -4.46
C LEU A 311 -2.45 -8.37 -3.33
N ILE A 312 -3.17 -8.83 -2.32
CA ILE A 312 -3.38 -8.13 -1.06
C ILE A 312 -2.69 -8.96 0.04
N TRP A 313 -1.85 -8.35 0.85
CA TRP A 313 -1.09 -9.08 1.86
C TRP A 313 -0.80 -8.27 3.13
N ASN A 314 -0.76 -8.96 4.27
CA ASN A 314 -0.59 -8.36 5.59
C ASN A 314 0.26 -9.25 6.49
N GLY A 315 1.11 -8.63 7.31
CA GLY A 315 1.72 -9.29 8.45
C GLY A 315 0.68 -9.53 9.54
N ASP A 316 0.78 -10.66 10.24
CA ASP A 316 -0.23 -11.04 11.21
C ASP A 316 -0.06 -10.42 12.60
N ALA A 317 1.03 -9.69 12.83
CA ALA A 317 1.29 -8.91 14.03
C ALA A 317 0.98 -7.41 13.87
N ASP A 318 0.57 -6.96 12.68
CA ASP A 318 0.18 -5.56 12.43
C ASP A 318 -1.20 -5.27 13.04
N ALA A 319 -1.25 -4.39 14.03
CA ALA A 319 -2.51 -3.93 14.63
C ALA A 319 -3.11 -2.74 13.89
N LEU A 320 -2.28 -1.90 13.26
CA LEU A 320 -2.76 -0.68 12.59
C LEU A 320 -3.53 -1.00 11.32
N CYS A 321 -3.07 -2.01 10.57
CA CYS A 321 -3.71 -2.46 9.34
C CYS A 321 -3.85 -3.98 9.40
N ASP A 322 -4.71 -4.44 10.31
CA ASP A 322 -4.81 -5.85 10.66
C ASP A 322 -5.28 -6.76 9.51
N TRP A 323 -4.86 -8.03 9.58
CA TRP A 323 -5.17 -9.00 8.55
C TRP A 323 -6.65 -9.45 8.54
N PHE A 324 -7.41 -9.27 9.64
CA PHE A 324 -8.84 -9.60 9.67
C PHE A 324 -9.61 -8.64 8.77
N THR A 325 -9.40 -7.34 8.96
CA THR A 325 -9.88 -6.26 8.11
C THR A 325 -9.50 -6.52 6.66
N ASN A 326 -8.22 -6.82 6.42
CA ASN A 326 -7.73 -7.05 5.08
C ASN A 326 -8.39 -8.26 4.39
N TYR A 327 -8.53 -9.37 5.11
CA TYR A 327 -9.21 -10.55 4.59
C TYR A 327 -10.68 -10.25 4.29
N ALA A 328 -11.37 -9.53 5.18
CA ALA A 328 -12.77 -9.12 5.00
C ALA A 328 -12.97 -8.29 3.72
N VAL A 329 -12.06 -7.35 3.43
CA VAL A 329 -12.04 -6.57 2.18
C VAL A 329 -11.97 -7.49 0.97
N THR A 330 -11.11 -8.52 0.98
CA THR A 330 -10.97 -9.44 -0.17
C THR A 330 -12.27 -10.19 -0.49
N THR A 331 -13.13 -10.40 0.50
CA THR A 331 -14.44 -11.03 0.30
C THR A 331 -15.51 -10.08 -0.27
N GLN A 332 -15.27 -8.78 -0.25
CA GLN A 332 -16.18 -7.77 -0.77
C GLN A 332 -15.87 -7.35 -2.21
N ILE A 333 -14.66 -7.66 -2.70
CA ILE A 333 -14.27 -7.42 -4.08
C ILE A 333 -15.17 -8.21 -5.03
N SER A 334 -15.88 -7.51 -5.90
CA SER A 334 -16.71 -8.07 -6.96
C SER A 334 -15.88 -8.30 -8.21
N TYR A 335 -15.83 -9.55 -8.67
CA TYR A 335 -15.15 -9.97 -9.88
C TYR A 335 -15.66 -11.36 -10.32
N PRO A 336 -15.36 -11.84 -11.55
CA PRO A 336 -15.94 -13.06 -12.09
C PRO A 336 -15.84 -14.30 -11.19
N ASP A 337 -14.71 -14.49 -10.50
CA ASP A 337 -14.51 -15.65 -9.61
C ASP A 337 -14.84 -15.37 -8.13
N ALA A 338 -15.51 -14.26 -7.79
CA ALA A 338 -15.76 -13.87 -6.39
C ALA A 338 -16.53 -14.94 -5.59
N ALA A 339 -17.50 -15.62 -6.21
CA ALA A 339 -18.24 -16.71 -5.57
C ALA A 339 -17.33 -17.92 -5.28
N LYS A 340 -16.43 -18.25 -6.20
CA LYS A 340 -15.42 -19.31 -6.02
C LYS A 340 -14.41 -18.92 -4.96
N TYR A 341 -13.96 -17.66 -4.96
CA TYR A 341 -13.08 -17.11 -3.94
C TYR A 341 -13.68 -17.29 -2.56
N LYS A 342 -14.90 -16.82 -2.30
CA LYS A 342 -15.54 -16.97 -0.98
C LYS A 342 -15.58 -18.42 -0.48
N LYS A 343 -15.78 -19.40 -1.37
CA LYS A 343 -15.83 -20.84 -1.03
C LYS A 343 -14.45 -21.51 -0.90
N THR A 344 -13.42 -20.95 -1.51
CA THR A 344 -12.07 -21.54 -1.51
C THR A 344 -11.44 -21.39 -0.13
N LYS A 345 -10.94 -22.47 0.45
CA LYS A 345 -10.24 -22.46 1.74
C LYS A 345 -8.87 -21.81 1.61
N VAL A 346 -8.39 -21.18 2.68
CA VAL A 346 -6.99 -20.75 2.78
C VAL A 346 -6.08 -21.99 2.81
N ALA A 347 -4.88 -21.85 2.26
CA ALA A 347 -3.88 -22.90 2.21
C ALA A 347 -2.58 -22.41 2.88
N PRO A 348 -1.74 -23.32 3.43
CA PRO A 348 -0.45 -22.92 4.00
C PRO A 348 0.47 -22.39 2.91
N TYR A 349 1.10 -21.24 3.16
CA TYR A 349 2.14 -20.66 2.33
C TYR A 349 3.51 -21.05 2.89
N LYS A 350 4.30 -21.78 2.09
CA LYS A 350 5.61 -22.26 2.48
C LYS A 350 6.72 -21.47 1.80
N THR A 351 7.80 -21.26 2.55
CA THR A 351 9.08 -20.76 2.05
C THR A 351 10.14 -21.77 2.47
N ASN A 352 10.87 -22.34 1.52
CA ASN A 352 11.83 -23.44 1.73
C ASN A 352 11.24 -24.61 2.55
N GLY A 353 10.01 -25.02 2.24
CA GLY A 353 9.33 -26.12 2.92
C GLY A 353 8.73 -25.79 4.30
N VAL A 354 9.06 -24.64 4.89
CA VAL A 354 8.54 -24.18 6.19
C VAL A 354 7.30 -23.32 5.97
N VAL A 355 6.22 -23.59 6.70
CA VAL A 355 5.01 -22.76 6.66
C VAL A 355 5.32 -21.42 7.32
N LYS A 356 5.24 -20.33 6.55
CA LYS A 356 5.49 -18.96 7.00
C LYS A 356 4.29 -18.03 6.78
N GLY A 357 3.14 -18.60 6.44
CA GLY A 357 1.91 -17.85 6.25
C GLY A 357 0.76 -18.70 5.73
N GLU A 358 -0.31 -18.00 5.35
CA GLU A 358 -1.50 -18.58 4.73
C GLU A 358 -1.87 -17.75 3.52
N PHE A 359 -2.25 -18.41 2.44
CA PHE A 359 -2.58 -17.72 1.21
C PHE A 359 -3.81 -18.31 0.53
N LYS A 360 -4.31 -17.55 -0.42
CA LYS A 360 -5.44 -17.92 -1.27
C LYS A 360 -5.35 -17.18 -2.59
N SER A 361 -5.35 -17.91 -3.70
CA SER A 361 -5.35 -17.34 -5.04
C SER A 361 -6.49 -17.92 -5.87
N VAL A 362 -7.43 -17.08 -6.31
CA VAL A 362 -8.51 -17.48 -7.23
C VAL A 362 -8.67 -16.42 -8.32
N GLY A 363 -8.63 -16.85 -9.58
CA GLY A 363 -8.69 -15.95 -10.71
C GLY A 363 -7.55 -14.95 -10.70
N LYS A 364 -7.89 -13.65 -10.61
CA LYS A 364 -6.94 -12.53 -10.59
C LYS A 364 -6.74 -11.92 -9.19
N LEU A 365 -7.31 -12.52 -8.16
CA LEU A 365 -7.16 -12.06 -6.78
C LEU A 365 -6.35 -13.06 -5.96
N SER A 366 -5.28 -12.57 -5.34
CA SER A 366 -4.49 -13.30 -4.35
C SER A 366 -4.54 -12.57 -3.01
N TRP A 367 -4.58 -13.35 -1.93
CA TRP A 367 -4.44 -12.88 -0.56
C TRP A 367 -3.36 -13.67 0.17
N LEU A 368 -2.58 -13.01 1.01
CA LEU A 368 -1.52 -13.64 1.81
C LEU A 368 -1.44 -13.01 3.20
N ARG A 369 -1.67 -13.82 4.23
CA ARG A 369 -1.29 -13.54 5.62
C ARG A 369 0.12 -14.04 5.83
N VAL A 370 1.01 -13.16 6.28
CA VAL A 370 2.41 -13.49 6.59
C VAL A 370 2.55 -13.65 8.09
N PHE A 371 3.03 -14.81 8.52
CA PHE A 371 3.28 -15.07 9.94
C PHE A 371 4.53 -14.35 10.40
N GLU A 372 4.54 -13.98 11.68
CA GLU A 372 5.67 -13.36 12.35
C GLU A 372 6.16 -12.07 11.67
N ALA A 373 5.24 -11.34 11.03
CA ALA A 373 5.49 -10.04 10.42
C ALA A 373 4.53 -9.00 10.99
N GLY A 374 5.06 -7.81 11.28
CA GLY A 374 4.28 -6.61 11.51
C GLY A 374 3.91 -5.94 10.19
N HIS A 375 3.81 -4.62 10.23
CA HIS A 375 3.41 -3.78 9.12
C HIS A 375 4.33 -3.85 7.88
N PRO A 376 5.66 -3.69 8.00
CA PRO A 376 6.61 -3.78 6.87
C PRO A 376 6.99 -5.23 6.52
N ILE A 377 6.11 -5.99 5.89
CA ILE A 377 6.39 -7.42 5.59
C ILE A 377 7.82 -7.71 5.06
N PRO A 378 8.41 -6.92 4.14
CA PRO A 378 9.77 -7.19 3.66
C PRO A 378 10.87 -6.95 4.70
N TYR A 379 10.64 -6.13 5.72
CA TYR A 379 11.57 -5.95 6.84
C TYR A 379 11.58 -7.18 7.76
N ASP A 380 10.40 -7.66 8.16
CA ASP A 380 10.28 -8.76 9.13
C ASP A 380 10.50 -10.14 8.49
N GLN A 381 10.02 -10.33 7.26
CA GLN A 381 10.05 -11.62 6.54
C GLN A 381 10.63 -11.44 5.12
N PRO A 382 11.89 -10.99 4.98
CA PRO A 382 12.48 -10.58 3.70
C PRO A 382 12.51 -11.69 2.65
N GLU A 383 12.86 -12.91 3.06
CA GLU A 383 12.92 -14.06 2.18
C GLU A 383 11.53 -14.44 1.62
N LEU A 384 10.52 -14.52 2.49
CA LEU A 384 9.13 -14.77 2.07
C LEU A 384 8.63 -13.64 1.17
N ALA A 385 8.94 -12.39 1.51
CA ALA A 385 8.55 -11.23 0.72
C ALA A 385 9.13 -11.28 -0.70
N LEU A 386 10.41 -11.63 -0.85
CA LEU A 386 11.03 -11.82 -2.15
C LEU A 386 10.42 -13.00 -2.93
N GLN A 387 10.11 -14.11 -2.25
CA GLN A 387 9.44 -15.24 -2.89
C GLN A 387 8.05 -14.84 -3.39
N ALA A 388 7.20 -14.26 -2.54
CA ALA A 388 5.86 -13.82 -2.93
C ALA A 388 5.90 -12.79 -4.07
N PHE A 389 6.84 -11.84 -4.00
CA PHE A 389 7.09 -10.87 -5.07
C PHE A 389 7.44 -11.55 -6.39
N SER A 390 8.47 -12.41 -6.41
CA SER A 390 8.93 -13.08 -7.62
C SER A 390 7.83 -13.95 -8.24
N GLN A 391 7.11 -14.74 -7.43
CA GLN A 391 5.95 -15.52 -7.86
C GLN A 391 4.87 -14.63 -8.49
N PHE A 392 4.52 -13.55 -7.79
CA PHE A 392 3.50 -12.64 -8.24
C PHE A 392 3.92 -11.86 -9.48
N MET A 393 5.22 -11.58 -9.70
CA MET A 393 5.78 -10.95 -10.90
C MET A 393 6.02 -11.93 -12.05
N GLU A 394 6.08 -13.22 -11.79
CA GLU A 394 6.14 -14.25 -12.82
C GLU A 394 4.74 -14.64 -13.33
N LYS A 395 3.81 -15.04 -12.45
CA LYS A 395 2.52 -15.63 -12.85
C LYS A 395 1.25 -14.86 -12.45
N GLY A 396 1.38 -13.77 -11.69
CA GLY A 396 0.24 -12.95 -11.25
C GLY A 396 -0.63 -13.66 -10.22
N LYS A 397 -0.06 -14.65 -9.54
CA LYS A 397 -0.70 -15.44 -8.48
C LYS A 397 0.39 -16.01 -7.59
N LEU A 398 0.00 -16.37 -6.38
CA LEU A 398 0.86 -17.05 -5.42
C LEU A 398 0.69 -18.56 -5.51
N TRP A 399 1.71 -19.30 -5.09
CA TRP A 399 1.66 -20.74 -4.86
C TRP A 399 2.59 -21.14 -3.72
N SER A 400 2.27 -22.25 -3.06
CA SER A 400 3.14 -22.83 -2.04
C SER A 400 4.23 -23.68 -2.71
N THR A 401 5.47 -23.61 -2.22
CA THR A 401 6.61 -24.42 -2.69
C THR A 401 6.92 -25.58 -1.77
#